data_AF-A0A350UJ16-F1
#
_entry.id   AF-A0A350UJ16-F1
#
_cell.length_a   1.000
_cell.length_b   1.000
_cell.length_c   1.000
_cell.angle_alpha   90.00
_cell.angle_beta   90.00
_cell.angle_gamma   90.00
#
_symmetry.space_group_name_H-M   'P 1'
#
loop_
_entity.id
_entity.type
_entity.pdbx_description
1 polymer ?
#
loop_
_entity_poly.entity_id
_entity_poly.type
_entity_poly.pdbx_seq_one_letter_code
_entity_poly.pdbx_strand_id
1 'polypeptide(L)' 'MFRGCPLVLALDGVQDPGNAGALVRAAEAFGATGVVFLKGSAHPFHVRTIRASAGSLFRLPAVSGMEAGALVVECVRRR' A
#
# COMPACT_ATOMS: atom_id res chain seq x y z
N MET A 1 0.60 6.87 9.28
CA MET A 1 1.41 6.34 8.18
C MET A 1 2.81 6.93 8.21
N PHE A 2 3.03 8.22 7.93
CA PHE A 2 4.39 8.78 7.81
C PHE A 2 4.93 9.46 9.10
N ARG A 3 5.16 8.73 10.19
CA ARG A 3 5.78 9.29 11.41
C ARG A 3 7.08 8.56 11.76
N GLY A 4 8.10 9.30 12.22
CA GLY A 4 9.39 8.74 12.61
C GLY A 4 10.21 8.26 11.41
N CYS A 5 10.63 6.99 11.41
CA CYS A 5 11.27 6.32 10.27
C CYS A 5 10.28 5.31 9.65
N PRO A 6 9.28 5.76 8.86
CA PRO A 6 8.21 4.89 8.37
C PRO A 6 8.70 4.01 7.21
N LEU A 7 8.39 2.71 7.27
CA LEU A 7 8.41 1.83 6.09
C LEU A 7 7.04 1.89 5.41
N VAL A 8 7.00 2.18 4.12
CA VAL A 8 5.76 2.29 3.33
C VAL A 8 5.89 1.51 2.03
N LEU A 9 4.89 0.68 1.73
CA LEU A 9 4.78 0.03 0.44
C LEU A 9 4.00 0.94 -0.53
N ALA A 10 4.59 1.26 -1.68
CA ALA A 10 3.91 1.94 -2.77
C ALA A 10 3.76 0.98 -3.97
N LEU A 11 2.52 0.76 -4.39
CA LEU A 11 2.18 -0.07 -5.55
C LEU A 11 1.94 0.85 -6.75
N ASP A 12 2.88 0.85 -7.69
CA ASP A 12 2.80 1.61 -8.95
C ASP A 12 2.49 0.67 -10.11
N GLY A 13 1.33 0.86 -10.77
CA GLY A 13 0.91 0.05 -11.91
C GLY A 13 0.68 -1.44 -11.63
N VAL A 14 0.59 -1.88 -10.37
CA VAL A 14 0.39 -3.31 -10.03
C VAL A 14 -1.06 -3.68 -10.26
N GLN A 15 -1.37 -4.28 -11.41
CA GLN A 15 -2.75 -4.51 -11.84
C GLN A 15 -3.36 -5.83 -11.35
N ASP A 16 -2.55 -6.88 -11.14
CA ASP A 16 -3.09 -8.15 -10.66
C ASP A 16 -3.51 -8.02 -9.18
N PRO A 17 -4.80 -8.22 -8.85
CA PRO A 17 -5.31 -8.12 -7.48
C PRO A 17 -4.63 -9.08 -6.51
N GLY A 18 -4.24 -10.27 -6.99
CA GLY A 18 -3.58 -11.30 -6.18
C GLY A 18 -2.17 -10.87 -5.77
N ASN A 19 -1.39 -10.36 -6.73
CA ASN A 19 -0.07 -9.80 -6.49
C ASN A 19 -0.15 -8.61 -5.53
N ALA A 20 -1.10 -7.70 -5.73
CA ALA A 20 -1.29 -6.56 -4.86
C ALA A 20 -1.59 -6.99 -3.41
N GLY A 21 -2.44 -8.00 -3.21
CA GLY A 21 -2.71 -8.56 -1.88
C GLY A 21 -1.49 -9.25 -1.27
N ALA A 22 -0.75 -10.05 -2.04
CA ALA A 22 0.46 -10.72 -1.57
C ALA A 22 1.55 -9.73 -1.15
N LEU A 23 1.71 -8.62 -1.87
CA LEU A 23 2.64 -7.54 -1.53
C LEU A 23 2.23 -6.85 -0.23
N VAL A 24 0.93 -6.58 -0.02
CA VAL A 24 0.43 -6.03 1.25
C VAL A 24 0.73 -6.98 2.42
N ARG A 25 0.54 -8.29 2.22
CA ARG A 25 0.87 -9.31 3.23
C ARG A 25 2.36 -9.31 3.58
N ALA A 26 3.22 -9.24 2.57
CA ALA A 26 4.66 -9.15 2.78
C ALA A 26 5.04 -7.87 3.51
N ALA A 27 4.48 -6.72 3.09
CA ALA A 27 4.76 -5.43 3.71
C ALA A 27 4.41 -5.41 5.21
N GLU A 28 3.27 -5.99 5.60
CA GLU A 28 2.94 -6.14 7.03
C GLU A 28 3.99 -6.96 7.77
N ALA A 29 4.41 -8.10 7.21
CA ALA A 29 5.42 -8.96 7.83
C ALA A 29 6.78 -8.26 8.00
N PHE A 30 7.11 -7.32 7.13
CA PHE A 30 8.32 -6.47 7.23
C PHE A 30 8.15 -5.23 8.12
N GLY A 31 6.98 -5.05 8.76
CA GLY A 31 6.74 -3.92 9.66
C GLY A 31 6.40 -2.62 8.94
N ALA A 32 5.81 -2.69 7.73
CA ALA A 32 5.30 -1.50 7.06
C ALA A 32 4.24 -0.79 7.92
N THR A 33 4.25 0.54 7.85
CA THR A 33 3.35 1.44 8.60
C THR A 33 2.15 1.90 7.77
N GLY A 34 2.09 1.47 6.51
CA GLY A 34 0.97 1.65 5.60
C GLY A 34 1.29 1.26 4.16
N VAL A 35 0.26 1.25 3.33
CA VAL A 35 0.34 0.89 1.92
C VAL A 35 -0.35 1.95 1.05
N VAL A 36 0.26 2.28 -0.09
CA VAL A 36 -0.29 3.21 -1.07
C VAL A 36 -0.50 2.46 -2.39
N PHE A 37 -1.73 2.43 -2.86
CA PHE A 37 -2.09 1.97 -4.19
C PHE A 37 -2.13 3.20 -5.10
N LEU A 38 -1.06 3.41 -5.86
CA LEU A 38 -1.01 4.54 -6.80
C LEU A 38 -2.01 4.35 -7.93
N LYS A 39 -2.32 5.45 -8.60
CA LYS A 39 -3.21 5.47 -9.77
C LYS A 39 -2.76 4.42 -10.79
N GLY A 40 -3.70 3.59 -11.25
CA GLY A 40 -3.43 2.50 -12.20
C GLY A 40 -3.12 1.15 -11.57
N SER A 41 -2.97 1.08 -10.24
CA SER A 41 -2.86 -0.19 -9.50
C SER A 41 -4.24 -0.80 -9.16
N ALA A 42 -4.25 -2.07 -8.80
CA ALA A 42 -5.42 -2.80 -8.34
C ALA A 42 -6.07 -2.12 -7.12
N HIS A 43 -7.38 -2.26 -6.96
CA HIS A 43 -8.08 -1.63 -5.84
C HIS A 43 -7.95 -2.47 -4.55
N PRO A 44 -7.64 -1.87 -3.38
CA PRO A 44 -7.50 -2.61 -2.13
C PRO A 44 -8.77 -3.38 -1.73
N PHE A 45 -9.95 -2.85 -2.06
CA PHE A 45 -11.24 -3.50 -1.74
C PHE A 45 -11.73 -4.50 -2.79
N HIS A 46 -10.92 -4.81 -3.81
CA HIS A 46 -11.26 -5.90 -4.73
C HIS A 46 -11.21 -7.24 -3.99
N VAL A 47 -12.22 -8.12 -4.18
CA VAL A 47 -12.35 -9.38 -3.42
C VAL A 47 -11.09 -10.23 -3.44
N ARG A 48 -10.40 -10.28 -4.59
CA ARG A 48 -9.16 -11.04 -4.76
C ARG A 48 -7.97 -10.41 -4.04
N THR A 49 -7.92 -9.07 -3.96
CA THR A 49 -6.89 -8.34 -3.19
C THR A 49 -7.09 -8.54 -1.69
N ILE A 50 -8.33 -8.44 -1.22
CA ILE A 50 -8.68 -8.73 0.19
C ILE A 50 -8.26 -10.15 0.56
N ARG A 51 -8.68 -11.16 -0.22
CA ARG A 51 -8.34 -12.57 0.05
C ARG A 51 -6.84 -12.84 0.02
N ALA A 52 -6.13 -12.35 -0.99
CA ALA A 52 -4.69 -12.56 -1.14
C ALA A 52 -3.87 -11.89 -0.03
N SER A 53 -4.38 -10.80 0.55
CA SER A 53 -3.73 -10.11 1.68
C SER A 53 -3.72 -10.90 2.99
N ALA A 54 -4.47 -12.00 3.11
CA ALA A 54 -4.58 -12.77 4.36
C ALA A 54 -4.92 -11.89 5.60
N GLY A 55 -5.74 -10.86 5.39
CA GLY A 55 -6.21 -9.94 6.42
C GLY A 55 -5.27 -8.75 6.71
N SER A 56 -4.10 -8.66 6.10
CA SER A 56 -3.15 -7.56 6.30
C SER A 56 -3.74 -6.19 5.92
N LEU A 57 -4.65 -6.15 4.94
CA LEU A 57 -5.37 -4.92 4.55
C LEU A 57 -6.26 -4.33 5.65
N PHE A 58 -6.64 -5.12 6.65
CA PHE A 58 -7.44 -4.64 7.78
C PHE A 58 -6.58 -4.15 8.95
N ARG A 59 -5.26 -4.38 8.91
CA ARG A 59 -4.32 -4.02 9.97
C ARG A 59 -3.40 -2.88 9.54
N LEU A 60 -3.09 -2.78 8.24
CA LEU A 60 -2.33 -1.67 7.68
C LEU A 60 -3.25 -0.57 7.14
N PRO A 61 -2.97 0.72 7.46
CA PRO A 61 -3.59 1.83 6.75
C PRO A 61 -3.31 1.74 5.25
N ALA A 62 -4.36 1.75 4.44
CA ALA A 62 -4.26 1.70 2.98
C ALA A 62 -4.94 2.92 2.34
N VAL A 63 -4.28 3.53 1.37
CA VAL A 63 -4.83 4.60 0.53
C VAL A 63 -4.75 4.20 -0.93
N SER A 64 -5.75 4.55 -1.74
CA SER A 64 -5.80 4.25 -3.18
C SER A 64 -6.01 5.50 -4.02
N GLY A 65 -5.54 5.44 -5.28
CA GLY A 65 -5.76 6.50 -6.27
C GLY A 65 -4.83 7.71 -6.12
N MET A 66 -3.78 7.63 -5.30
CA MET A 66 -2.76 8.70 -5.21
C MET A 66 -1.87 8.74 -6.45
N GLU A 67 -1.40 9.93 -6.83
CA GLU A 67 -0.29 10.07 -7.79
C GLU A 67 1.07 9.94 -7.09
N ALA A 68 2.05 9.41 -7.83
CA ALA A 68 3.41 9.19 -7.31
C ALA A 68 4.06 10.51 -6.85
N GLY A 69 3.88 11.60 -7.60
CA GLY A 69 4.41 12.91 -7.22
C GLY A 69 3.87 13.41 -5.87
N ALA A 70 2.57 13.23 -5.62
CA ALA A 70 1.95 13.60 -4.35
C ALA A 70 2.49 12.76 -3.18
N LEU A 71 2.74 11.46 -3.39
CA LEU A 71 3.34 10.59 -2.38
C LEU A 71 4.74 11.06 -1.99
N VAL A 72 5.59 11.38 -2.97
CA VAL A 72 6.96 11.84 -2.73
C VAL A 72 6.95 13.15 -1.92
N VAL A 73 6.10 14.10 -2.28
CA VAL A 73 5.97 15.38 -1.56
C VAL A 73 5.59 15.15 -0.08
N GLU A 74 4.63 14.26 0.20
CA GLU A 74 4.21 13.97 1.57
C GLU A 74 5.32 13.28 2.39
N CYS A 75 6.04 12.35 1.78
CA CYS A 75 7.19 11.68 2.41
C CYS A 75 8.31 12.65 2.76
N VAL A 76 8.62 13.60 1.88
CA VAL A 76 9.69 14.60 2.12
C VAL A 76 9.27 15.61 3.17
N ARG A 77 8.00 16.03 3.21
CA ARG A 77 7.49 17.00 4.20
C ARG A 77 7.53 16.50 5.63
N ARG A 78 7.43 15.18 5.84
CA ARG A 78 7.32 14.56 7.18
C ARG A 78 8.58 13.85 7.64
N ARG A 79 9.70 14.12 6.97
CA ARG A 79 11.02 13.66 7.36
C ARG A 79 11.59 14.49 8.51
#